data_AF-A0A238Y7P1-F1
#
_entry.id   AF-A0A238Y7P1-F1
#
_cell.length_a   1.000
_cell.length_b   1.000
_cell.length_c   1.000
_cell.angle_alpha   90.00
_cell.angle_beta   90.00
_cell.angle_gamma   90.00
#
_symmetry.space_group_name_H-M   'P 1'
#
loop_
_entity.id
_entity.type
_entity.pdbx_description
1 polymer ?
#
loop_
_entity_poly.entity_id
_entity_poly.type
_entity_poly.pdbx_seq_one_letter_code
_entity_poly.pdbx_strand_id
1 'polypeptide(L)'
;MAKEDDDYWKGEVTKARRTQLDVVRKSATGWSALFAAVLGVFGSVTFVGGLTGVDELPESLAGDVRVAIVVAAGLALLATVLAGLAANSLPSVTSDLTFQKLRDDTKNKATSARRLLRWALLCAAGAAVIVTVGSAVVVLSEKEQDAVTAPSAVVVVDGKAVCGPLTEDADGQLSVDGIALGDAGASFTVVSSCP
;
A
#
# COMPACT_ATOMS: atom_id res chain seq x y z
N MET A 1 -10.00 52.74 -9.48
CA MET A 1 -10.45 51.47 -8.83
C MET A 1 -11.33 50.61 -9.73
N ALA A 2 -12.62 50.88 -9.97
CA ALA A 2 -13.47 49.94 -10.75
C ALA A 2 -12.96 49.67 -12.18
N LYS A 3 -12.47 50.70 -12.88
CA LYS A 3 -11.94 50.58 -14.25
C LYS A 3 -10.61 49.81 -14.33
N GLU A 4 -9.75 49.97 -13.32
CA GLU A 4 -8.46 49.26 -13.26
C GLU A 4 -8.65 47.77 -12.95
N ASP A 5 -9.61 47.43 -12.08
CA ASP A 5 -10.00 46.03 -11.83
C ASP A 5 -10.58 45.42 -13.11
N ASP A 6 -11.49 46.12 -13.80
CA ASP A 6 -12.07 45.66 -15.07
C ASP A 6 -11.02 45.35 -16.15
N ASP A 7 -10.04 46.23 -16.31
CA ASP A 7 -8.98 46.04 -17.30
C ASP A 7 -8.01 44.92 -16.90
N TYR A 8 -7.77 44.72 -15.59
CA TYR A 8 -6.97 43.60 -15.08
C TYR A 8 -7.57 42.24 -15.48
N TRP A 9 -8.84 41.95 -15.19
CA TRP A 9 -9.36 40.61 -15.54
C TRP A 9 -9.68 40.43 -17.03
N LYS A 10 -9.88 41.51 -17.81
CA LYS A 10 -9.89 41.39 -19.29
C LYS A 10 -8.57 40.86 -19.82
N GLY A 11 -7.46 41.36 -19.27
CA GLY A 11 -6.13 40.82 -19.56
C GLY A 11 -6.03 39.34 -19.20
N GLU A 12 -6.52 38.96 -18.01
CA GLU A 12 -6.40 37.60 -17.51
C GLU A 12 -7.28 36.58 -18.26
N VAL A 13 -8.46 36.96 -18.75
CA VAL A 13 -9.27 36.14 -19.67
C VAL A 13 -8.49 35.81 -20.95
N THR A 14 -7.86 36.83 -21.55
CA THR A 14 -7.12 36.65 -22.81
C THR A 14 -5.92 35.74 -22.61
N LYS A 15 -5.20 35.92 -21.50
CA LYS A 15 -4.08 35.06 -21.10
C LYS A 15 -4.54 33.63 -20.84
N ALA A 16 -5.62 33.44 -20.07
CA ALA A 16 -6.20 32.14 -19.77
C ALA A 16 -6.55 31.35 -21.05
N ARG A 17 -7.14 32.00 -22.06
CA ARG A 17 -7.42 31.37 -23.37
C ARG A 17 -6.16 30.90 -24.09
N ARG A 18 -5.08 31.68 -24.04
CA ARG A 18 -3.79 31.32 -24.67
C ARG A 18 -3.06 30.21 -23.91
N THR A 19 -3.29 30.08 -22.59
CA THR A 19 -2.58 29.12 -21.73
C THR A 19 -3.34 27.83 -21.44
N GLN A 20 -4.55 27.61 -21.99
CA GLN A 20 -5.34 26.40 -21.69
C GLN A 20 -4.58 25.10 -21.98
N LEU A 21 -3.85 25.04 -23.09
CA LEU A 21 -3.02 23.87 -23.44
C LEU A 21 -1.90 23.64 -22.43
N ASP A 22 -1.29 24.70 -21.90
CA ASP A 22 -0.23 24.60 -20.90
C ASP A 22 -0.78 24.10 -19.55
N VAL A 23 -1.97 24.56 -19.17
CA VAL A 23 -2.68 24.07 -17.98
C VAL A 23 -2.97 22.57 -18.11
N VAL A 24 -3.54 22.13 -19.23
CA VAL A 24 -3.83 20.70 -19.46
C VAL A 24 -2.56 19.85 -19.40
N ARG A 25 -1.45 20.32 -19.99
CA ARG A 25 -0.16 19.62 -19.91
C ARG A 25 0.36 19.53 -18.48
N LYS A 26 0.36 20.63 -17.73
CA LYS A 26 0.75 20.65 -16.31
C LYS A 26 -0.11 19.71 -15.46
N SER A 27 -1.42 19.71 -15.68
CA SER A 27 -2.35 18.79 -15.03
C SER A 27 -2.00 17.33 -15.32
N ALA A 28 -1.77 16.99 -16.60
CA ALA A 28 -1.41 15.64 -17.01
C ALA A 28 -0.08 15.19 -16.37
N THR A 29 0.96 16.03 -16.39
CA THR A 29 2.24 15.75 -15.73
C THR A 29 2.08 15.56 -14.22
N GLY A 30 1.26 16.38 -13.57
CA GLY A 30 0.96 16.25 -12.14
C GLY A 30 0.31 14.90 -11.79
N TRP A 31 -0.65 14.45 -12.61
CA TRP A 31 -1.26 13.12 -12.43
C TRP A 31 -0.27 11.99 -12.67
N SER A 32 0.57 12.06 -13.71
CA SER A 32 1.59 11.04 -13.98
C SER A 32 2.59 10.90 -12.83
N ALA A 33 3.07 12.02 -12.28
CA ALA A 33 3.97 12.01 -11.13
C ALA A 33 3.32 11.39 -9.89
N LEU A 34 2.04 11.72 -9.66
CA LEU A 34 1.27 11.17 -8.55
C LEU A 34 1.06 9.66 -8.69
N PHE A 35 0.70 9.16 -9.88
CA PHE A 35 0.57 7.71 -10.09
C PHE A 35 1.91 6.99 -9.96
N ALA A 36 3.00 7.58 -10.45
CA ALA A 36 4.34 7.03 -10.27
C ALA A 36 4.74 6.95 -8.79
N ALA A 37 4.44 7.98 -8.00
CA ALA A 37 4.68 7.97 -6.56
C ALA A 37 3.86 6.89 -5.84
N VAL A 38 2.56 6.80 -6.15
CA VAL A 38 1.66 5.77 -5.58
C VAL A 38 2.15 4.36 -5.93
N LEU A 39 2.46 4.10 -7.20
CA LEU A 39 2.99 2.81 -7.66
C LEU A 39 4.36 2.50 -7.04
N GLY A 40 5.21 3.51 -6.85
CA GLY A 40 6.50 3.35 -6.17
C GLY A 40 6.33 2.90 -4.72
N VAL A 41 5.39 3.51 -3.98
CA VAL A 41 5.06 3.10 -2.61
C VAL A 41 4.49 1.68 -2.59
N PHE A 42 3.49 1.37 -3.44
CA PHE A 42 2.93 0.01 -3.51
C PHE A 42 4.01 -1.03 -3.86
N GLY A 43 4.86 -0.74 -4.83
CA GLY A 43 5.99 -1.60 -5.21
C GLY A 43 6.92 -1.86 -4.03
N SER A 44 7.28 -0.81 -3.28
CA SER A 44 8.14 -0.96 -2.09
C SER A 44 7.50 -1.86 -1.02
N VAL A 45 6.20 -1.73 -0.77
CA VAL A 45 5.49 -2.52 0.24
C VAL A 45 5.38 -3.99 -0.20
N THR A 46 5.09 -4.25 -1.47
CA THR A 46 4.99 -5.62 -1.98
C THR A 46 6.32 -6.37 -1.97
N PHE A 47 7.45 -5.67 -2.17
CA PHE A 47 8.77 -6.30 -2.18
C PHE A 47 9.37 -6.50 -0.78
N VAL A 48 9.12 -5.59 0.17
CA VAL A 48 9.76 -5.64 1.50
C VAL A 48 9.01 -6.55 2.48
N GLY A 49 7.68 -6.65 2.38
CA GLY A 49 6.88 -7.45 3.32
C GLY A 49 6.33 -8.76 2.78
N GLY A 50 6.09 -8.85 1.46
CA GLY A 50 5.30 -9.92 0.87
C GLY A 50 3.85 -9.96 1.40
N LEU A 51 2.91 -10.53 0.64
CA LEU A 51 1.57 -10.85 1.16
C LEU A 51 1.60 -11.95 2.25
N THR A 52 2.75 -12.62 2.40
CA THR A 52 2.97 -13.75 3.30
C THR A 52 2.73 -13.39 4.76
N GLY A 53 3.01 -12.16 5.19
CA GLY A 53 2.75 -11.74 6.57
C GLY A 53 1.26 -11.72 6.96
N VAL A 54 0.34 -11.69 5.98
CA VAL A 54 -1.10 -11.78 6.25
C VAL A 54 -1.56 -13.24 6.37
N ASP A 55 -0.86 -14.16 5.71
CA ASP A 55 -1.18 -15.58 5.73
C ASP A 55 -0.63 -16.28 6.98
N GLU A 56 0.34 -15.65 7.67
CA GLU A 56 0.86 -16.07 8.98
C GLU A 56 0.01 -15.57 10.17
N LEU A 57 -1.05 -14.79 9.92
CA LEU A 57 -1.94 -14.33 10.99
C LEU A 57 -2.95 -15.42 11.38
N PRO A 58 -3.31 -15.54 12.66
CA PRO A 58 -4.37 -16.44 13.09
C PRO A 58 -5.67 -16.13 12.33
N GLU A 59 -6.43 -17.16 11.94
CA GLU A 59 -7.61 -17.04 11.07
C GLU A 59 -8.64 -16.00 11.57
N SER A 60 -8.71 -15.80 12.89
CA SER A 60 -9.59 -14.82 13.54
C SER A 60 -9.22 -13.36 13.24
N LEU A 61 -7.93 -13.05 13.07
CA LEU A 61 -7.45 -11.69 12.79
C LEU A 61 -7.16 -11.44 11.30
N ALA A 62 -6.86 -12.50 10.54
CA ALA A 62 -6.55 -12.39 9.12
C ALA A 62 -7.69 -11.76 8.31
N GLY A 63 -8.95 -12.08 8.65
CA GLY A 63 -10.13 -11.50 8.01
C GLY A 63 -10.23 -9.98 8.20
N ASP A 64 -10.12 -9.51 9.45
CA ASP A 64 -10.24 -8.10 9.78
C ASP A 64 -9.09 -7.26 9.20
N VAL A 65 -7.86 -7.77 9.25
CA VAL A 65 -6.69 -7.10 8.68
C VAL A 65 -6.82 -6.96 7.16
N ARG A 66 -7.29 -8.00 6.45
CA ARG A 66 -7.54 -7.93 5.00
C ARG A 66 -8.59 -6.87 4.66
N VAL A 67 -9.70 -6.83 5.40
CA VAL A 67 -10.74 -5.79 5.22
C VAL A 67 -10.17 -4.40 5.48
N ALA A 68 -9.41 -4.22 6.56
CA ALA A 68 -8.79 -2.94 6.91
C ALA A 68 -7.82 -2.45 5.82
N ILE A 69 -7.02 -3.34 5.24
CA ILE A 69 -6.11 -3.01 4.11
C ILE A 69 -6.90 -2.54 2.89
N VAL A 70 -7.99 -3.24 2.53
CA VAL A 70 -8.84 -2.86 1.38
C VAL A 70 -9.48 -1.49 1.62
N VAL A 71 -9.98 -1.24 2.84
CA VAL A 71 -10.57 0.05 3.22
C VAL A 71 -9.52 1.16 3.18
N ALA A 72 -8.32 0.93 3.72
CA ALA A 72 -7.23 1.90 3.69
C ALA A 72 -6.80 2.22 2.25
N ALA A 73 -6.68 1.21 1.39
CA ALA A 73 -6.38 1.40 -0.03
C ALA A 73 -7.48 2.21 -0.74
N GLY A 74 -8.75 1.92 -0.48
CA GLY A 74 -9.88 2.68 -0.99
C GLY A 74 -9.87 4.15 -0.55
N LEU A 75 -9.60 4.40 0.73
CA LEU A 75 -9.47 5.76 1.28
C LEU A 75 -8.28 6.52 0.69
N ALA A 76 -7.14 5.86 0.51
CA ALA A 76 -5.96 6.46 -0.11
C ALA A 76 -6.23 6.83 -1.58
N LEU A 77 -6.89 5.97 -2.34
CA LEU A 77 -7.31 6.26 -3.71
C LEU A 77 -8.30 7.42 -3.75
N LEU A 78 -9.29 7.43 -2.86
CA LEU A 78 -10.28 8.51 -2.79
C LEU A 78 -9.63 9.85 -2.40
N ALA A 79 -8.71 9.86 -1.43
CA ALA A 79 -7.93 11.04 -1.06
C ALA A 79 -7.12 11.58 -2.25
N THR A 80 -6.49 10.67 -2.99
CA THR A 80 -5.70 10.96 -4.19
C THR A 80 -6.57 11.59 -5.28
N VAL A 81 -7.75 11.02 -5.54
CA VAL A 81 -8.71 11.55 -6.52
C VAL A 81 -9.23 12.92 -6.09
N LEU A 82 -9.60 13.08 -4.82
CA LEU A 82 -10.08 14.37 -4.29
C LEU A 82 -8.99 15.45 -4.35
N ALA A 83 -7.74 15.12 -4.03
CA ALA A 83 -6.62 16.04 -4.16
C ALA A 83 -6.38 16.42 -5.62
N GLY A 84 -6.46 15.46 -6.55
CA GLY A 84 -6.33 15.71 -7.97
C GLY A 84 -7.46 16.56 -8.56
N LEU A 85 -8.71 16.33 -8.12
CA LEU A 85 -9.87 17.17 -8.47
C LEU A 85 -9.79 18.57 -7.86
N ALA A 86 -9.22 18.71 -6.66
CA ALA A 86 -9.00 20.01 -6.03
C ALA A 86 -7.88 20.80 -6.75
N ALA A 87 -6.83 20.11 -7.20
CA ALA A 87 -5.72 20.71 -7.93
C ALA A 87 -6.09 21.07 -9.38
N ASN A 88 -6.94 20.26 -10.01
CA ASN A 88 -7.37 20.42 -11.39
C ASN A 88 -8.88 20.63 -11.41
N SER A 89 -9.33 21.89 -11.25
CA SER A 89 -10.74 22.22 -11.47
C SER A 89 -11.10 21.75 -12.88
N LEU A 90 -12.05 20.80 -13.00
CA LEU A 90 -12.49 20.25 -14.27
C LEU A 90 -12.72 21.39 -15.27
N PRO A 91 -12.09 21.37 -16.45
CA PRO A 91 -12.25 22.43 -17.43
C PRO A 91 -13.71 22.45 -17.88
N SER A 92 -14.49 23.38 -17.34
CA SER A 92 -15.86 23.61 -17.78
C SER A 92 -15.83 24.55 -18.97
N VAL A 93 -16.31 24.09 -20.13
CA VAL A 93 -16.58 24.95 -21.28
C VAL A 93 -17.83 25.78 -20.98
N THR A 94 -17.65 26.91 -20.29
CA THR A 94 -18.70 27.92 -20.17
C THR A 94 -18.59 28.86 -21.36
N SER A 95 -19.62 28.92 -22.20
CA SER A 95 -19.68 29.82 -23.37
C SER A 95 -19.86 31.29 -22.99
N ASP A 96 -20.39 31.58 -21.80
CA ASP A 96 -20.54 32.94 -21.25
C ASP A 96 -19.42 33.29 -20.28
N LEU A 97 -18.27 33.76 -20.81
CA LEU A 97 -17.22 34.39 -20.02
C LEU A 97 -17.46 35.90 -19.91
N THR A 98 -18.42 36.31 -19.08
CA THR A 98 -18.46 37.70 -18.59
C THR A 98 -17.46 37.87 -17.46
N PHE A 99 -16.76 39.00 -17.41
CA PHE A 99 -15.77 39.35 -16.37
C PHE A 99 -16.28 39.06 -14.94
N GLN A 100 -17.50 39.49 -14.63
CA GLN A 100 -18.12 39.32 -13.31
C GLN A 100 -18.28 37.84 -12.95
N LYS A 101 -18.69 37.01 -13.92
CA LYS A 101 -18.87 35.57 -13.75
C LYS A 101 -17.54 34.85 -13.53
N LEU A 102 -16.45 35.28 -14.19
CA LEU A 102 -15.11 34.73 -13.95
C LEU A 102 -14.62 35.02 -12.53
N ARG A 103 -14.84 36.25 -12.04
CA ARG A 103 -14.46 36.65 -10.68
C ARG A 103 -15.20 35.83 -9.63
N ASP A 104 -16.51 35.69 -9.78
CA ASP A 104 -17.35 34.94 -8.84
C ASP A 104 -17.07 33.43 -8.91
N ASP A 105 -16.87 32.88 -10.11
CA ASP A 105 -16.46 31.49 -10.30
C ASP A 105 -15.10 31.18 -9.67
N THR A 106 -14.13 32.09 -9.81
CA THR A 106 -12.81 31.94 -9.16
C THR A 106 -12.95 31.88 -7.63
N LYS A 107 -13.78 32.74 -7.04
CA LYS A 107 -14.04 32.75 -5.59
C LYS A 107 -14.73 31.47 -5.13
N ASN A 108 -15.74 31.00 -5.88
CA ASN A 108 -16.48 29.77 -5.58
C ASN A 108 -15.63 28.50 -5.77
N LYS A 109 -14.74 28.48 -6.76
CA LYS A 109 -13.78 27.40 -6.97
C LYS A 109 -12.75 27.36 -5.86
N ALA A 110 -12.25 28.52 -5.40
CA ALA A 110 -11.30 28.57 -4.29
C ALA A 110 -11.90 28.03 -2.97
N THR A 111 -13.16 28.35 -2.67
CA THR A 111 -13.84 27.81 -1.48
C THR A 111 -14.13 26.31 -1.61
N SER A 112 -14.55 25.86 -2.79
CA SER A 112 -14.81 24.44 -3.06
C SER A 112 -13.52 23.61 -3.02
N ALA A 113 -12.44 24.09 -3.62
CA ALA A 113 -11.13 23.46 -3.59
C ALA A 113 -10.61 23.30 -2.16
N ARG A 114 -10.77 24.33 -1.31
CA ARG A 114 -10.43 24.21 0.12
C ARG A 114 -11.23 23.14 0.84
N ARG A 115 -12.53 23.00 0.53
CA ARG A 115 -13.38 21.96 1.13
C ARG A 115 -12.95 20.57 0.69
N LEU A 116 -12.70 20.38 -0.61
CA LEU A 116 -12.21 19.11 -1.16
C LEU A 116 -10.83 18.75 -0.58
N LEU A 117 -9.94 19.72 -0.44
CA LEU A 117 -8.59 19.51 0.11
C LEU A 117 -8.65 19.15 1.60
N ARG A 118 -9.59 19.71 2.37
CA ARG A 118 -9.85 19.27 3.75
C ARG A 118 -10.34 17.82 3.79
N TRP A 119 -11.27 17.43 2.92
CA TRP A 119 -11.72 16.03 2.85
C TRP A 119 -10.61 15.08 2.42
N ALA A 120 -9.79 15.47 1.43
CA ALA A 120 -8.62 14.70 1.02
C ALA A 120 -7.64 14.51 2.19
N LEU A 121 -7.37 15.58 2.96
CA LEU A 121 -6.50 15.52 4.13
C LEU A 121 -7.07 14.59 5.21
N LEU A 122 -8.39 14.64 5.46
CA LEU A 122 -9.07 13.76 6.41
C LEU A 122 -9.01 12.28 5.97
N CYS A 123 -9.28 11.99 4.69
CA CYS A 123 -9.18 10.65 4.14
C CYS A 123 -7.74 10.11 4.18
N ALA A 124 -6.75 10.95 3.85
CA ALA A 124 -5.34 10.59 3.92
C ALA A 124 -4.89 10.32 5.36
N ALA A 125 -5.30 11.17 6.31
CA ALA A 125 -5.03 10.96 7.72
C ALA A 125 -5.68 9.67 8.24
N GLY A 126 -6.94 9.41 7.86
CA GLY A 126 -7.64 8.17 8.21
C GLY A 126 -6.93 6.93 7.67
N ALA A 127 -6.51 6.94 6.40
CA ALA A 127 -5.75 5.86 5.81
C ALA A 127 -4.41 5.64 6.53
N ALA A 128 -3.68 6.71 6.86
CA ALA A 128 -2.43 6.63 7.60
C ALA A 128 -2.61 6.03 9.00
N VAL A 129 -3.68 6.40 9.71
CA VAL A 129 -4.01 5.82 11.02
C VAL A 129 -4.32 4.32 10.89
N ILE A 130 -5.14 3.91 9.92
CA ILE A 130 -5.48 2.49 9.73
C ILE A 130 -4.21 1.67 9.42
N VAL A 131 -3.35 2.16 8.54
CA VAL A 131 -2.11 1.46 8.17
C VAL A 131 -1.17 1.38 9.37
N THR A 132 -0.95 2.47 10.10
CA THR A 132 -0.05 2.47 11.27
C THR A 132 -0.54 1.57 12.39
N VAL A 133 -1.84 1.59 12.69
CA VAL A 133 -2.44 0.69 13.68
C VAL A 133 -2.38 -0.76 13.20
N GLY A 134 -2.71 -1.03 11.94
CA GLY A 134 -2.62 -2.37 11.36
C GLY A 134 -1.20 -2.93 11.40
N SER A 135 -0.20 -2.14 11.03
CA SER A 135 1.21 -2.53 11.13
C SER A 135 1.65 -2.77 12.58
N ALA A 136 1.20 -1.93 13.52
CA ALA A 136 1.50 -2.14 14.94
C ALA A 136 0.90 -3.45 15.47
N VAL A 137 -0.34 -3.79 15.09
CA VAL A 137 -0.96 -5.07 15.45
C VAL A 137 -0.15 -6.24 14.89
N VAL A 138 0.26 -6.19 13.61
CA VAL A 138 1.05 -7.27 13.01
C VAL A 138 2.42 -7.44 13.71
N VAL A 139 3.07 -6.35 14.12
CA VAL A 139 4.38 -6.41 14.80
C VAL A 139 4.25 -6.84 16.26
N LEU A 140 3.16 -6.48 16.94
CA LEU A 140 2.93 -6.78 18.35
C LEU A 140 2.24 -8.12 18.59
N SER A 141 1.58 -8.67 17.57
CA SER A 141 1.19 -10.08 17.59
C SER A 141 2.48 -10.90 17.62
N GLU A 142 2.78 -11.47 18.79
CA GLU A 142 3.77 -12.54 18.88
C GLU A 142 3.41 -13.54 17.79
N LYS A 143 4.33 -13.79 16.85
CA LYS A 143 4.21 -14.96 15.99
C LYS A 143 4.05 -16.12 16.95
N GLU A 144 2.84 -16.67 17.07
CA GLU A 144 2.72 -18.10 17.27
C GLU A 144 3.51 -18.66 16.10
N GLN A 145 4.80 -18.91 16.34
CA GLN A 145 5.55 -19.84 15.54
C GLN A 145 4.74 -21.10 15.71
N ASP A 146 3.80 -21.33 14.79
CA ASP A 146 3.33 -22.67 14.46
C ASP A 146 4.60 -23.49 14.55
N ALA A 147 4.69 -24.30 15.61
CA ALA A 147 5.89 -25.02 15.96
C ALA A 147 6.28 -25.71 14.67
N VAL A 148 7.32 -25.20 13.99
CA VAL A 148 7.69 -25.66 12.65
C VAL A 148 7.80 -27.15 12.84
N THR A 149 6.83 -27.91 12.32
CA THR A 149 6.73 -29.33 12.61
C THR A 149 8.07 -29.86 12.17
N ALA A 150 8.94 -30.22 13.12
CA ALA A 150 10.35 -30.38 12.84
C ALA A 150 10.44 -31.33 11.65
N PRO A 151 11.06 -30.92 10.53
CA PRO A 151 10.97 -31.67 9.29
C PRO A 151 11.35 -33.11 9.58
N SER A 152 10.43 -34.03 9.30
CA SER A 152 10.71 -35.44 9.49
C SER A 152 11.80 -35.85 8.50
N ALA A 153 12.72 -36.70 8.92
CA ALA A 153 13.64 -37.34 7.99
C ALA A 153 13.52 -38.85 8.08
N VAL A 154 13.68 -39.48 6.92
CA VAL A 154 13.90 -40.90 6.82
C VAL A 154 15.41 -41.12 6.77
N VAL A 155 15.93 -41.90 7.71
CA VAL A 155 17.34 -42.29 7.79
C VAL A 155 17.43 -43.78 7.58
N VAL A 156 18.32 -44.22 6.69
CA VAL A 156 18.60 -45.65 6.48
C VAL A 156 19.91 -46.00 7.16
N VAL A 157 19.83 -46.80 8.23
CA VAL A 157 20.98 -47.34 8.98
C VAL A 157 20.90 -48.86 8.97
N ASP A 158 21.97 -49.52 8.54
CA ASP A 158 22.06 -50.99 8.47
C ASP A 158 20.88 -51.66 7.73
N GLY A 159 20.36 -51.00 6.69
CA GLY A 159 19.24 -51.50 5.88
C GLY A 159 17.85 -51.33 6.51
N LYS A 160 17.73 -50.66 7.66
CA LYS A 160 16.45 -50.29 8.28
C LYS A 160 16.19 -48.80 8.08
N ALA A 161 15.01 -48.47 7.58
CA ALA A 161 14.53 -47.10 7.48
C ALA A 161 13.85 -46.69 8.80
N VAL A 162 14.34 -45.63 9.44
CA VAL A 162 13.74 -45.01 10.62
C VAL A 162 13.24 -43.63 10.20
N CYS A 163 12.00 -43.29 10.57
CA CYS A 163 11.42 -41.99 10.29
C CYS A 163 10.98 -41.32 11.59
N GLY A 164 11.37 -40.06 11.76
CA GLY A 164 11.05 -39.28 12.94
C GLY A 164 11.37 -37.80 12.75
N PRO A 165 10.98 -36.95 13.71
CA PRO A 165 11.37 -35.54 13.72
C PRO A 165 12.89 -35.43 13.86
N LEU A 166 13.50 -34.45 13.17
CA LEU A 166 14.88 -34.08 13.47
C LEU A 166 14.94 -33.42 14.85
N THR A 167 15.79 -33.96 15.72
CA THR A 167 16.15 -33.37 17.01
C THR A 167 17.63 -33.03 17.02
N GLU A 168 17.97 -31.80 17.39
CA GLU A 168 19.35 -31.40 17.64
C GLU A 168 19.71 -31.78 19.09
N ASP A 169 20.82 -32.49 19.27
CA ASP A 169 21.33 -32.83 20.60
C ASP A 169 22.11 -31.66 21.23
N ALA A 170 22.55 -31.85 22.49
CA ALA A 170 23.30 -30.82 23.22
C ALA A 170 24.69 -30.50 22.61
N ASP A 171 25.21 -31.38 21.75
CA ASP A 171 26.50 -31.27 21.08
C ASP A 171 26.36 -30.71 19.64
N GLY A 172 25.15 -30.33 19.23
CA GLY A 172 24.83 -29.80 17.90
C GLY A 172 24.74 -30.88 16.81
N GLN A 173 24.64 -32.15 17.18
CA GLN A 173 24.39 -33.23 16.22
C GLN A 173 22.90 -33.41 15.97
N LEU A 174 22.55 -33.58 14.70
CA LEU A 174 21.19 -33.90 14.30
C LEU A 174 20.95 -35.40 14.52
N SER A 175 19.83 -35.71 15.14
CA SER A 175 19.39 -37.08 15.41
C SER A 175 17.95 -37.29 14.96
N VAL A 176 17.62 -38.53 14.59
CA VAL A 176 16.26 -38.96 14.28
C VAL A 176 15.97 -40.18 15.15
N ASP A 177 14.98 -40.05 16.05
CA ASP A 177 14.61 -41.12 17.00
C ASP A 177 15.82 -41.64 17.82
N GLY A 178 16.75 -40.73 18.19
CA GLY A 178 17.97 -41.06 18.93
C GLY A 178 19.14 -41.58 18.10
N ILE A 179 19.01 -41.66 16.76
CA ILE A 179 20.10 -42.05 15.86
C ILE A 179 20.82 -40.80 15.34
N ALA A 180 22.11 -40.66 15.63
CA ALA A 180 22.92 -39.54 15.17
C ALA A 180 23.22 -39.62 13.66
N LEU A 181 23.03 -38.52 12.95
CA LEU A 181 23.27 -38.38 11.50
C LEU A 181 24.75 -38.20 11.14
N GLY A 182 25.64 -38.15 12.13
CA GLY A 182 27.09 -37.95 11.95
C GLY A 182 27.91 -39.21 11.66
N ASP A 183 27.31 -40.40 11.81
CA ASP A 183 28.02 -41.66 11.58
C ASP A 183 28.10 -41.98 10.07
N ALA A 184 29.31 -42.36 9.62
CA ALA A 184 29.81 -42.33 8.24
C ALA A 184 29.15 -43.30 7.21
N GLY A 185 27.87 -43.66 7.37
CA GLY A 185 27.14 -44.57 6.48
C GLY A 185 25.65 -44.30 6.33
N ALA A 186 25.08 -43.29 6.99
CA ALA A 186 23.66 -42.99 6.90
C ALA A 186 23.34 -42.17 5.65
N SER A 187 22.42 -42.66 4.79
CA SER A 187 21.74 -41.81 3.82
C SER A 187 20.47 -41.25 4.46
N PHE A 188 20.28 -39.93 4.37
CA PHE A 188 19.08 -39.27 4.89
C PHE A 188 18.31 -38.62 3.74
N THR A 189 16.98 -38.67 3.82
CA THR A 189 16.08 -37.94 2.93
C THR A 189 15.08 -37.19 3.79
N VAL A 190 15.01 -35.87 3.62
CA VAL A 190 14.02 -35.03 4.31
C VAL A 190 12.66 -35.28 3.67
N VAL A 191 11.65 -35.61 4.48
CA VAL A 191 10.28 -35.89 4.05
C VAL A 191 9.30 -34.97 4.77
N SER A 192 8.21 -34.61 4.11
CA SER A 192 7.15 -33.79 4.73
C SER A 192 6.32 -34.55 5.77
N SER A 193 6.37 -35.89 5.75
CA SER A 193 5.63 -36.77 6.66
C SER A 193 6.18 -38.19 6.64
N CYS A 194 6.21 -38.85 7.80
CA CYS A 194 6.47 -40.28 7.90
C CYS A 194 5.21 -41.10 7.51
N PRO A 195 5.36 -42.20 6.74
CA PRO A 195 4.26 -43.12 6.43
C PRO A 195 3.81 -43.95 7.64
#